data_AF-A0A2V6ELL2-F1
#
_entry.id   AF-A0A2V6ELL2-F1
#
_cell.length_a   1.000
_cell.length_b   1.000
_cell.length_c   1.000
_cell.angle_alpha   90.00
_cell.angle_beta   90.00
_cell.angle_gamma   90.00
#
_symmetry.space_group_name_H-M   'P 1'
#
loop_
_entity.id
_entity.type
_entity.pdbx_description
1 polymer ?
#
loop_
_entity_poly.entity_id
_entity_poly.type
_entity_poly.pdbx_seq_one_letter_code
_entity_poly.pdbx_strand_id
1 'polypeptide(L)'
;CERDYFDVEDVRRILTAAKQHGLKLRMHVDQLTNGGGAKLAAELGATTADHLEQTAADGISALAKANIQPVLLPGSVYALGSKKYPDARAMIDAGLAVILATDFNPGSSPSPSMPMMLSLAVTQMRMSPAEAVAAATVNAAASLNRVDEIGSLEVGKLANFAICDCEDYRELAYWFGISLVRDVFVRGERV
;
A
#
# COMPACT_ATOMS: atom_id res chain seq x y z
N CYS A 1 10.26 11.86 -2.98
CA CYS A 1 10.73 13.04 -3.72
C CYS A 1 9.50 13.72 -4.28
N GLU A 2 9.32 15.00 -3.99
CA GLU A 2 8.14 15.75 -4.41
C GLU A 2 8.56 17.20 -4.67
N ARG A 3 8.03 17.79 -5.73
CA ARG A 3 8.33 19.17 -6.09
C ARG A 3 7.89 20.09 -4.95
N ASP A 4 8.70 21.10 -4.65
CA ASP A 4 8.46 22.09 -3.59
C ASP A 4 8.53 21.54 -2.14
N TYR A 5 8.93 20.27 -1.96
CA TYR A 5 9.24 19.68 -0.64
C TYR A 5 10.70 19.24 -0.56
N PHE A 6 10.99 17.94 -0.73
CA PHE A 6 12.33 17.39 -0.77
C PHE A 6 12.65 16.83 -2.16
N ASP A 7 13.76 17.29 -2.72
CA ASP A 7 14.27 16.78 -3.98
C ASP A 7 14.98 15.42 -3.82
N VAL A 8 15.53 14.91 -4.92
CA VAL A 8 16.23 13.62 -4.94
C VAL A 8 17.49 13.63 -4.06
N GLU A 9 18.24 14.73 -4.03
CA GLU A 9 19.50 14.81 -3.28
C GLU A 9 19.25 14.89 -1.78
N ASP A 10 18.25 15.66 -1.35
CA ASP A 10 17.84 15.72 0.05
C ASP A 10 17.40 14.36 0.57
N VAL A 11 16.52 13.69 -0.19
CA VAL A 11 16.02 12.36 0.18
C VAL A 11 17.14 11.33 0.17
N ARG A 12 18.05 11.35 -0.82
CA ARG A 12 19.22 10.45 -0.87
C ARG A 12 20.08 10.63 0.37
N ARG A 13 20.38 11.86 0.77
CA ARG A 13 21.20 12.16 1.95
C ARG A 13 20.59 11.59 3.22
N ILE A 14 19.29 11.85 3.47
CA ILE A 14 18.59 11.38 4.67
C ILE A 14 18.53 9.85 4.71
N LEU A 15 18.11 9.22 3.62
CA LEU A 15 17.90 7.77 3.59
C LEU A 15 19.21 6.97 3.58
N THR A 16 20.27 7.53 3.01
CA THR A 16 21.62 6.93 3.12
C THR A 16 22.08 6.91 4.58
N ALA A 17 21.87 8.00 5.32
CA ALA A 17 22.20 8.04 6.75
C ALA A 17 21.34 7.03 7.55
N ALA A 18 20.03 6.96 7.30
CA ALA A 18 19.17 5.96 7.93
C ALA A 18 19.66 4.52 7.68
N LYS A 19 20.06 4.21 6.45
CA LYS A 19 20.61 2.90 6.07
C LYS A 19 21.92 2.59 6.78
N GLN A 20 22.81 3.58 6.93
CA GLN A 20 24.07 3.44 7.69
C GLN A 20 23.82 3.10 9.17
N HIS A 21 22.67 3.49 9.72
CA HIS A 21 22.23 3.15 11.07
C HIS A 21 21.35 1.87 11.15
N GLY A 22 21.29 1.09 10.07
CA GLY A 22 20.58 -0.20 10.05
C GLY A 22 19.05 -0.08 9.96
N LEU A 23 18.51 1.10 9.65
CA LEU A 23 17.08 1.29 9.43
C LEU A 23 16.68 0.83 8.02
N LYS A 24 15.52 0.17 7.93
CA LYS A 24 14.86 -0.12 6.64
C LYS A 24 14.20 1.14 6.10
N LEU A 25 14.24 1.33 4.79
CA LEU A 25 13.77 2.55 4.15
C LEU A 25 12.36 2.38 3.61
N ARG A 26 11.52 3.40 3.78
CA ARG A 26 10.20 3.55 3.16
C ARG A 26 10.06 4.99 2.71
N MET A 27 9.34 5.23 1.62
CA MET A 27 9.36 6.52 0.96
C MET A 27 8.00 6.87 0.37
N HIS A 28 7.50 8.07 0.67
CA HIS A 28 6.43 8.68 -0.12
C HIS A 28 7.03 9.27 -1.39
N VAL A 29 6.51 8.84 -2.54
CA VAL A 29 7.08 9.17 -3.84
C VAL A 29 6.01 9.42 -4.88
N ASP A 30 6.30 10.37 -5.75
CA ASP A 30 5.58 10.60 -7.00
C ASP A 30 4.06 10.79 -6.83
N GLN A 31 3.60 11.42 -5.74
CA GLN A 31 2.17 11.59 -5.44
C GLN A 31 1.54 12.72 -6.27
N LEU A 32 2.16 13.89 -6.25
CA LEU A 32 1.66 15.11 -6.89
C LEU A 32 2.40 15.39 -8.19
N THR A 33 3.71 15.12 -8.24
CA THR A 33 4.54 15.23 -9.44
C THR A 33 5.44 14.00 -9.61
N ASN A 34 5.87 13.70 -10.84
CA ASN A 34 6.90 12.66 -11.05
C ASN A 34 8.28 13.25 -10.74
N GLY A 35 8.70 13.15 -9.48
CA GLY A 35 9.97 13.68 -8.98
C GLY A 35 11.14 12.69 -9.08
N GLY A 36 10.94 11.53 -9.73
CA GLY A 36 11.94 10.46 -9.79
C GLY A 36 12.05 9.64 -8.51
N GLY A 37 11.07 9.74 -7.60
CA GLY A 37 11.12 9.08 -6.30
C GLY A 37 11.10 7.55 -6.40
N ALA A 38 10.30 6.99 -7.32
CA ALA A 38 10.29 5.53 -7.54
C ALA A 38 11.66 4.98 -7.97
N LYS A 39 12.39 5.72 -8.83
CA LYS A 39 13.74 5.33 -9.25
C LYS A 39 14.75 5.42 -8.11
N LEU A 40 14.66 6.45 -7.29
CA LEU A 40 15.52 6.59 -6.10
C LEU A 40 15.24 5.48 -5.08
N ALA A 41 13.97 5.11 -4.87
CA ALA A 41 13.60 3.99 -4.00
C ALA A 41 14.24 2.68 -4.46
N ALA A 42 14.24 2.42 -5.77
CA ALA A 42 14.94 1.29 -6.39
C ALA A 42 16.47 1.38 -6.21
N GLU A 43 17.07 2.53 -6.48
CA GLU A 43 18.52 2.79 -6.31
C GLU A 43 18.99 2.49 -4.88
N LEU A 44 18.23 2.95 -3.88
CA LEU A 44 18.61 2.82 -2.47
C LEU A 44 18.25 1.45 -1.87
N GLY A 45 17.48 0.63 -2.59
CA GLY A 45 16.95 -0.64 -2.08
C GLY A 45 15.98 -0.43 -0.93
N ALA A 46 15.03 0.49 -1.10
CA ALA A 46 13.96 0.69 -0.13
C ALA A 46 13.07 -0.55 0.03
N THR A 47 12.38 -0.67 1.16
CA THR A 47 11.39 -1.73 1.35
C THR A 47 10.11 -1.43 0.58
N THR A 48 9.65 -0.18 0.61
CA THR A 48 8.46 0.25 -0.11
C THR A 48 8.62 1.61 -0.78
N ALA A 49 7.81 1.82 -1.81
CA ALA A 49 7.55 3.11 -2.44
C ALA A 49 6.05 3.36 -2.38
N ASP A 50 5.64 4.46 -1.75
CA ASP A 50 4.26 4.72 -1.36
C ASP A 50 3.69 5.86 -2.23
N HIS A 51 2.37 5.88 -2.46
CA HIS A 51 1.63 6.79 -3.37
C HIS A 51 1.66 6.39 -4.86
N LEU A 52 2.67 6.85 -5.61
CA LEU A 52 2.96 6.46 -7.01
C LEU A 52 1.94 6.91 -8.09
N GLU A 53 1.05 7.86 -7.81
CA GLU A 53 0.04 8.36 -8.75
C GLU A 53 0.67 8.90 -10.05
N GLN A 54 1.82 9.58 -9.95
CA GLN A 54 2.53 10.19 -11.08
C GLN A 54 3.67 9.34 -11.63
N THR A 55 3.95 8.18 -11.03
CA THR A 55 5.05 7.33 -11.46
C THR A 55 4.86 6.87 -12.90
N ALA A 56 5.88 7.09 -13.73
CA ALA A 56 5.89 6.65 -15.12
C ALA A 56 6.31 5.17 -15.24
N ALA A 57 6.10 4.58 -16.42
CA ALA A 57 6.39 3.17 -16.69
C ALA A 57 7.85 2.76 -16.40
N ASP A 58 8.81 3.67 -16.60
CA ASP A 58 10.21 3.43 -16.29
C ASP A 58 10.48 3.39 -14.77
N GLY A 59 9.73 4.14 -13.97
CA GLY A 59 9.70 4.06 -12.51
C GLY A 59 9.15 2.73 -12.04
N ILE A 60 8.00 2.28 -12.58
CA ILE A 60 7.43 0.95 -12.30
C ILE A 60 8.45 -0.15 -12.64
N SER A 61 9.09 -0.06 -13.81
CA SER A 61 10.14 -1.01 -14.21
C SER A 61 11.33 -1.02 -13.25
N ALA A 62 11.75 0.13 -12.73
CA ALA A 62 12.83 0.22 -11.75
C ALA A 62 12.44 -0.45 -10.43
N LEU A 63 11.23 -0.20 -9.92
CA LEU A 63 10.71 -0.85 -8.72
C LEU A 63 10.67 -2.37 -8.89
N ALA A 64 10.15 -2.86 -10.02
CA ALA A 64 10.07 -4.30 -10.31
C ALA A 64 11.45 -4.95 -10.34
N LYS A 65 12.42 -4.34 -11.03
CA LYS A 65 13.81 -4.85 -11.10
C LYS A 65 14.50 -4.90 -9.74
N ALA A 66 14.23 -3.93 -8.88
CA ALA A 66 14.82 -3.85 -7.55
C ALA A 66 13.97 -4.51 -6.45
N ASN A 67 12.84 -5.13 -6.81
CA ASN A 67 11.88 -5.77 -5.91
C ASN A 67 11.34 -4.84 -4.79
N ILE A 68 11.10 -3.57 -5.14
CA ILE A 68 10.53 -2.57 -4.22
C ILE A 68 9.01 -2.64 -4.29
N GLN A 69 8.35 -2.86 -3.16
CA GLN A 69 6.90 -3.08 -3.17
C GLN A 69 6.14 -1.76 -3.18
N PRO A 70 5.17 -1.57 -4.08
CA PRO A 70 4.36 -0.36 -4.13
C PRO A 70 3.27 -0.39 -3.06
N VAL A 71 3.17 0.69 -2.27
CA VAL A 71 2.07 0.92 -1.31
C VAL A 71 1.12 1.96 -1.89
N LEU A 72 -0.08 1.51 -2.25
CA LEU A 72 -1.09 2.35 -2.90
C LEU A 72 -2.08 2.88 -1.88
N LEU A 73 -2.36 4.19 -1.98
CA LEU A 73 -3.06 4.96 -0.98
C LEU A 73 -4.29 5.65 -1.61
N PRO A 74 -5.30 4.91 -2.08
CA PRO A 74 -6.39 5.48 -2.86
C PRO A 74 -7.27 6.45 -2.06
N GLY A 75 -7.28 6.34 -0.73
CA GLY A 75 -7.96 7.29 0.15
C GLY A 75 -7.46 8.72 -0.03
N SER A 76 -6.14 8.91 -0.22
CA SER A 76 -5.58 10.24 -0.45
C SER A 76 -6.02 10.83 -1.78
N VAL A 77 -6.09 10.01 -2.83
CA VAL A 77 -6.55 10.44 -4.15
C VAL A 77 -8.01 10.90 -4.09
N TYR A 78 -8.86 10.13 -3.40
CA TYR A 78 -10.26 10.45 -3.20
C TYR A 78 -10.46 11.77 -2.44
N ALA A 79 -9.84 11.92 -1.26
CA ALA A 79 -10.05 13.08 -0.41
C ALA A 79 -9.42 14.37 -0.97
N LEU A 80 -8.35 14.27 -1.77
CA LEU A 80 -7.81 15.40 -2.53
C LEU A 80 -8.67 15.78 -3.76
N GLY A 81 -9.74 15.05 -4.05
CA GLY A 81 -10.59 15.27 -5.23
C GLY A 81 -9.87 15.00 -6.56
N SER A 82 -8.77 14.24 -6.53
CA SER A 82 -7.99 13.89 -7.71
C SER A 82 -8.68 12.77 -8.50
N LYS A 83 -8.43 12.74 -9.81
CA LYS A 83 -8.88 11.67 -10.72
C LYS A 83 -7.76 10.71 -11.11
N LYS A 84 -6.53 11.01 -10.71
CA LYS A 84 -5.35 10.24 -11.10
C LYS A 84 -4.95 9.33 -9.95
N TYR A 85 -5.44 8.09 -10.02
CA TYR A 85 -5.03 6.99 -9.15
C TYR A 85 -3.72 6.37 -9.67
N PRO A 86 -2.92 5.70 -8.80
CA PRO A 86 -1.76 4.96 -9.26
C PRO A 86 -2.18 3.81 -10.18
N ASP A 87 -1.33 3.50 -11.18
CA ASP A 87 -1.59 2.42 -12.14
C ASP A 87 -1.30 1.04 -11.53
N ALA A 88 -2.19 0.61 -10.63
CA ALA A 88 -2.06 -0.66 -9.92
C ALA A 88 -2.01 -1.85 -10.89
N ARG A 89 -2.76 -1.79 -12.00
CA ARG A 89 -2.77 -2.86 -13.01
C ARG A 89 -1.39 -3.00 -13.65
N ALA A 90 -0.77 -1.91 -14.11
CA ALA A 90 0.57 -1.96 -14.67
C ALA A 90 1.62 -2.48 -13.67
N MET A 91 1.50 -2.12 -12.38
CA MET A 91 2.39 -2.63 -11.34
C MET A 91 2.22 -4.14 -11.12
N ILE A 92 0.98 -4.62 -11.03
CA ILE A 92 0.69 -6.05 -10.87
C ILE A 92 1.16 -6.84 -12.09
N ASP A 93 0.90 -6.36 -13.31
CA ASP A 93 1.33 -7.00 -14.55
C ASP A 93 2.87 -7.03 -14.68
N ALA A 94 3.57 -6.10 -14.03
CA ALA A 94 5.03 -6.09 -13.90
C ALA A 94 5.57 -7.05 -12.82
N GLY A 95 4.69 -7.77 -12.10
CA GLY A 95 5.06 -8.75 -11.08
C GLY A 95 5.29 -8.16 -9.68
N LEU A 96 4.90 -6.90 -9.43
CA LEU A 96 5.02 -6.29 -8.11
C LEU A 96 3.89 -6.74 -7.17
N ALA A 97 4.22 -6.99 -5.91
CA ALA A 97 3.22 -7.27 -4.87
C ALA A 97 2.69 -5.94 -4.31
N VAL A 98 1.62 -5.44 -4.92
CA VAL A 98 0.92 -4.23 -4.47
C VAL A 98 0.42 -4.38 -3.04
N ILE A 99 0.63 -3.35 -2.24
CA ILE A 99 0.14 -3.20 -0.86
C ILE A 99 -0.91 -2.10 -0.84
N LEU A 100 -1.92 -2.26 0.01
CA LEU A 100 -2.99 -1.28 0.17
C LEU A 100 -3.03 -0.79 1.62
N ALA A 101 -3.14 0.52 1.82
CA ALA A 101 -3.31 1.12 3.14
C ALA A 101 -4.25 2.34 3.08
N THR A 102 -4.73 2.75 4.26
CA THR A 102 -5.62 3.92 4.40
C THR A 102 -4.92 5.25 4.23
N ASP A 103 -3.61 5.30 4.47
CA ASP A 103 -2.88 6.55 4.68
C ASP A 103 -3.53 7.42 5.76
N PHE A 104 -4.10 6.82 6.81
CA PHE A 104 -4.96 7.57 7.75
C PHE A 104 -4.23 8.77 8.36
N ASN A 105 -4.62 9.97 7.94
CA ASN A 105 -4.01 11.23 8.34
C ASN A 105 -5.01 12.39 8.18
N PRO A 106 -4.84 13.51 8.91
CA PRO A 106 -5.83 14.59 8.92
C PRO A 106 -5.86 15.44 7.65
N GLY A 107 -4.82 15.39 6.80
CA GLY A 107 -4.66 16.30 5.68
C GLY A 107 -5.19 15.73 4.36
N SER A 108 -4.71 14.54 3.98
CA SER A 108 -4.98 13.97 2.66
C SER A 108 -5.89 12.74 2.70
N SER A 109 -5.93 11.96 3.78
CA SER A 109 -6.80 10.76 3.87
C SER A 109 -7.43 10.60 5.27
N PRO A 110 -8.46 11.41 5.60
CA PRO A 110 -9.10 11.41 6.91
C PRO A 110 -10.11 10.27 7.08
N SER A 111 -9.76 9.05 6.65
CA SER A 111 -10.59 7.85 6.77
C SER A 111 -9.77 6.65 7.25
N PRO A 112 -10.12 6.03 8.39
CA PRO A 112 -9.47 4.79 8.85
C PRO A 112 -10.05 3.54 8.17
N SER A 113 -10.97 3.69 7.21
CA SER A 113 -11.74 2.57 6.66
C SER A 113 -10.97 1.78 5.61
N MET A 114 -10.45 0.61 5.99
CA MET A 114 -9.92 -0.37 5.02
C MET A 114 -10.97 -0.87 4.01
N PRO A 115 -12.24 -1.14 4.39
CA PRO A 115 -13.29 -1.49 3.41
C PRO A 115 -13.43 -0.44 2.30
N MET A 116 -13.37 0.85 2.64
CA MET A 116 -13.37 1.92 1.64
C MET A 116 -12.14 1.85 0.72
N MET A 117 -10.95 1.53 1.25
CA MET A 117 -9.75 1.36 0.42
C MET A 117 -9.90 0.18 -0.55
N LEU A 118 -10.48 -0.94 -0.10
CA LEU A 118 -10.76 -2.09 -0.95
C LEU A 118 -11.72 -1.70 -2.10
N SER A 119 -12.79 -0.98 -1.81
CA SER A 119 -13.73 -0.48 -2.83
C SER A 119 -13.04 0.44 -3.84
N LEU A 120 -12.20 1.37 -3.39
CA LEU A 120 -11.47 2.26 -4.30
C LEU A 120 -10.44 1.50 -5.14
N ALA A 121 -9.75 0.52 -4.56
CA ALA A 121 -8.80 -0.32 -5.28
C ALA A 121 -9.47 -1.08 -6.44
N VAL A 122 -10.63 -1.67 -6.18
CA VAL A 122 -11.37 -2.42 -7.20
C VAL A 122 -11.98 -1.48 -8.25
N THR A 123 -12.64 -0.41 -7.82
CA THR A 123 -13.42 0.46 -8.72
C THR A 123 -12.56 1.47 -9.50
N GLN A 124 -11.50 2.00 -8.88
CA GLN A 124 -10.69 3.09 -9.45
C GLN A 124 -9.33 2.61 -9.98
N MET A 125 -8.76 1.56 -9.38
CA MET A 125 -7.40 1.09 -9.73
C MET A 125 -7.40 -0.23 -10.53
N ARG A 126 -8.59 -0.74 -10.89
CA ARG A 126 -8.77 -1.97 -11.70
C ARG A 126 -8.12 -3.22 -11.08
N MET A 127 -8.06 -3.28 -9.75
CA MET A 127 -7.72 -4.49 -9.04
C MET A 127 -8.95 -5.41 -8.99
N SER A 128 -8.73 -6.71 -8.98
CA SER A 128 -9.76 -7.68 -8.60
C SER A 128 -9.97 -7.66 -7.08
N PRO A 129 -11.12 -8.11 -6.57
CA PRO A 129 -11.33 -8.25 -5.13
C PRO A 129 -10.26 -9.11 -4.44
N ALA A 130 -9.78 -10.18 -5.10
CA ALA A 130 -8.73 -11.04 -4.55
C ALA A 130 -7.38 -10.31 -4.43
N GLU A 131 -6.97 -9.56 -5.46
CA GLU A 131 -5.76 -8.73 -5.41
C GLU A 131 -5.86 -7.67 -4.31
N ALA A 132 -7.02 -7.03 -4.14
CA ALA A 132 -7.23 -6.02 -3.10
C ALA A 132 -7.15 -6.61 -1.69
N VAL A 133 -7.75 -7.78 -1.45
CA VAL A 133 -7.64 -8.50 -0.16
C VAL A 133 -6.20 -8.91 0.12
N ALA A 134 -5.49 -9.47 -0.87
CA ALA A 134 -4.07 -9.84 -0.71
C ALA A 134 -3.19 -8.62 -0.40
N ALA A 135 -3.44 -7.50 -1.09
CA ALA A 135 -2.74 -6.23 -0.88
C ALA A 135 -2.93 -5.67 0.55
N ALA A 136 -4.12 -5.86 1.12
CA ALA A 136 -4.47 -5.42 2.48
C ALA A 136 -4.09 -6.42 3.59
N THR A 137 -3.62 -7.63 3.25
CA THR A 137 -3.34 -8.71 4.21
C THR A 137 -1.91 -9.23 4.08
N VAL A 138 -1.69 -10.26 3.28
CA VAL A 138 -0.40 -10.96 3.16
C VAL A 138 0.70 -10.03 2.63
N ASN A 139 0.42 -9.18 1.64
CA ASN A 139 1.42 -8.26 1.10
C ASN A 139 1.78 -7.17 2.12
N ALA A 140 0.78 -6.64 2.84
CA ALA A 140 1.00 -5.67 3.90
C ALA A 140 1.88 -6.25 5.02
N ALA A 141 1.59 -7.48 5.46
CA ALA A 141 2.40 -8.21 6.44
C ALA A 141 3.84 -8.44 5.95
N ALA A 142 4.02 -8.86 4.69
CA ALA A 142 5.34 -9.03 4.09
C ALA A 142 6.15 -7.74 4.07
N SER A 143 5.52 -6.61 3.72
CA SER A 143 6.18 -5.30 3.74
C SER A 143 6.74 -4.96 5.12
N LEU A 144 6.05 -5.36 6.18
CA LEU A 144 6.44 -5.12 7.57
C LEU A 144 7.42 -6.16 8.11
N ASN A 145 7.83 -7.15 7.30
CA ASN A 145 8.63 -8.31 7.70
C ASN A 145 7.93 -9.18 8.74
N ARG A 146 6.62 -9.36 8.61
CA ARG A 146 5.78 -10.12 9.54
C ARG A 146 4.93 -11.18 8.84
N VAL A 147 5.27 -11.53 7.60
CA VAL A 147 4.52 -12.53 6.83
C VAL A 147 4.55 -13.91 7.50
N ASP A 148 5.60 -14.24 8.24
CA ASP A 148 5.69 -15.50 9.00
C ASP A 148 4.83 -15.50 10.27
N GLU A 149 4.34 -14.34 10.71
CA GLU A 149 3.52 -14.19 11.93
C GLU A 149 2.05 -13.91 11.64
N ILE A 150 1.74 -13.12 10.60
CA ILE A 150 0.41 -12.55 10.31
C ILE A 150 0.17 -12.40 8.80
N GLY A 151 -1.04 -11.99 8.44
CA GLY A 151 -1.43 -11.67 7.05
C GLY A 151 -2.12 -12.82 6.32
N SER A 152 -2.17 -14.01 6.92
CA SER A 152 -2.89 -15.18 6.40
C SER A 152 -3.30 -16.11 7.54
N LEU A 153 -4.27 -16.99 7.25
CA LEU A 153 -4.75 -18.02 8.18
C LEU A 153 -4.00 -19.33 7.92
N GLU A 154 -2.86 -19.49 8.57
CA GLU A 154 -2.01 -20.68 8.44
C GLU A 154 -1.61 -21.20 9.82
N VAL A 155 -1.43 -22.53 9.92
CA VAL A 155 -1.00 -23.16 11.18
C VAL A 155 0.37 -22.60 11.58
N GLY A 156 0.49 -22.16 12.84
CA GLY A 156 1.71 -21.57 13.39
C GLY A 156 1.73 -20.04 13.41
N LYS A 157 0.85 -19.36 12.66
CA LYS A 157 0.70 -17.90 12.69
C LYS A 157 -0.17 -17.45 13.86
N LEU A 158 -0.10 -16.16 14.18
CA LEU A 158 -0.97 -15.55 15.19
C LEU A 158 -2.43 -15.62 14.73
N ALA A 159 -3.32 -16.01 15.64
CA ALA A 159 -4.77 -16.02 15.41
C ALA A 159 -5.36 -14.60 15.40
N ASN A 160 -4.96 -13.80 14.41
CA ASN A 160 -5.48 -12.47 14.13
C ASN A 160 -6.40 -12.54 12.91
N PHE A 161 -7.70 -12.39 13.11
CA PHE A 161 -8.68 -12.51 12.03
C PHE A 161 -9.95 -11.72 12.32
N ALA A 162 -10.70 -11.42 11.25
CA ALA A 162 -12.01 -10.81 11.34
C ALA A 162 -13.06 -11.80 10.84
N ILE A 163 -14.22 -11.82 11.48
CA ILE A 163 -15.42 -12.45 10.94
C ILE A 163 -16.26 -11.36 10.30
N CYS A 164 -16.55 -11.51 9.01
CA CYS A 164 -17.37 -10.57 8.25
C CYS A 164 -18.76 -11.17 8.01
N ASP A 165 -19.78 -10.33 8.08
CA ASP A 165 -21.16 -10.66 7.74
C ASP A 165 -21.37 -10.50 6.22
N CYS A 166 -20.93 -11.50 5.48
CA CYS A 166 -21.04 -11.57 4.02
C CYS A 166 -21.19 -13.02 3.55
N GLU A 167 -21.87 -13.24 2.43
CA GLU A 167 -21.98 -14.56 1.80
C GLU A 167 -20.76 -14.87 0.94
N ASP A 168 -20.14 -13.84 0.36
CA ASP A 168 -18.95 -13.96 -0.48
C ASP A 168 -17.89 -12.87 -0.18
N TYR A 169 -16.61 -13.24 -0.18
CA TYR A 169 -15.52 -12.30 0.13
C TYR A 169 -15.46 -11.08 -0.81
N ARG A 170 -16.00 -11.18 -2.03
CA ARG A 170 -16.07 -10.07 -2.99
C ARG A 170 -16.92 -8.92 -2.47
N GLU A 171 -17.84 -9.19 -1.54
CA GLU A 171 -18.68 -8.19 -0.89
C GLU A 171 -17.86 -7.19 -0.06
N LEU A 172 -16.68 -7.58 0.43
CA LEU A 172 -15.78 -6.72 1.21
C LEU A 172 -15.32 -5.47 0.45
N ALA A 173 -15.20 -5.58 -0.89
CA ALA A 173 -14.88 -4.44 -1.75
C ALA A 173 -16.11 -3.84 -2.42
N TYR A 174 -17.25 -4.54 -2.43
CA TYR A 174 -18.48 -4.09 -3.09
C TYR A 174 -19.25 -3.07 -2.25
N TRP A 175 -19.47 -3.38 -0.96
CA TRP A 175 -20.25 -2.54 -0.06
C TRP A 175 -19.42 -1.36 0.47
N PHE A 176 -19.24 -0.35 -0.38
CA PHE A 176 -18.43 0.83 -0.04
C PHE A 176 -19.07 1.66 1.08
N GLY A 177 -18.23 2.23 1.94
CA GLY A 177 -18.66 3.15 3.01
C GLY A 177 -19.30 2.49 4.23
N ILE A 178 -19.48 1.16 4.22
CA ILE A 178 -19.95 0.39 5.37
C ILE A 178 -18.93 -0.69 5.74
N SER A 179 -18.89 -1.05 7.02
CA SER A 179 -18.08 -2.18 7.50
C SER A 179 -18.97 -3.40 7.65
N LEU A 180 -18.58 -4.50 7.00
CA LEU A 180 -19.20 -5.82 7.20
C LEU A 180 -18.55 -6.60 8.35
N VAL A 181 -17.53 -6.04 9.02
CA VAL A 181 -16.83 -6.71 10.11
C VAL A 181 -17.79 -6.86 11.29
N ARG A 182 -18.06 -8.10 11.69
CA ARG A 182 -18.92 -8.47 12.82
C ARG A 182 -18.10 -8.68 14.09
N ASP A 183 -16.99 -9.41 13.97
CA ASP A 183 -16.11 -9.76 15.09
C ASP A 183 -14.66 -9.60 14.69
N VAL A 184 -13.81 -9.17 15.62
CA VAL A 184 -12.35 -9.15 15.45
C VAL A 184 -11.72 -9.98 16.55
N PHE A 185 -10.74 -10.80 16.16
CA PHE A 185 -9.93 -11.61 17.06
C PHE A 185 -8.47 -11.18 16.94
N VAL A 186 -7.83 -10.94 18.07
CA VAL A 186 -6.40 -10.63 18.17
C VAL A 186 -5.76 -11.67 19.09
N ARG A 187 -4.81 -12.44 18.56
CA ARG A 187 -4.16 -13.56 19.26
C ARG A 187 -5.15 -14.57 19.83
N GLY A 188 -6.27 -14.78 19.14
CA GLY A 188 -7.33 -15.71 19.53
C GLY A 188 -8.37 -15.14 20.51
N GLU A 189 -8.21 -13.90 20.97
CA GLU A 189 -9.17 -13.23 21.86
C GLU A 189 -10.05 -12.25 21.08
N ARG A 190 -11.37 -12.28 21.32
CA ARG A 190 -12.32 -11.34 20.71
C ARG A 190 -12.15 -9.95 21.33
N VAL A 191 -12.06 -8.90 20.50
CA VAL A 191 -11.88 -7.49 20.91
C VAL A 191 -12.98 -6.58 20.40
#